data_AF-A0A453BL06-F1
#
_entry.id   AF-A0A453BL06-F1
#
_cell.length_a   1.000
_cell.length_b   1.000
_cell.length_c   1.000
_cell.angle_alpha   90.00
_cell.angle_beta   90.00
_cell.angle_gamma   90.00
#
_symmetry.space_group_name_H-M   'P 1'
#
loop_
_entity.id
_entity.type
_entity.pdbx_description
1 polymer ?
#
loop_
_entity_poly.entity_id
_entity_poly.type
_entity_poly.pdbx_seq_one_letter_code
_entity_poly.pdbx_strand_id
1 'polypeptide(L)'
;MVDAYKEDPGNPRYAFRHLLFSVTDPSQRVKPVAASDIMWAEAMGKLECMDSADRERLWPQLVQGFKDLSCRLKLQDEVLVSDTERLSMTHSNVKKLQRHFQADTYPWIQRLKHQELVIERRLLRIMRIVEALENRGFRVPLMKEEADLYERLVAIIKQIKGTGGDLSKRAYNLLSTSRVLASAGCASGPIYIPSSTKVDKQNVTELLEALQQQTEAVAKLGNVLKRDTRDVEIVLSEDTDMEEDSSERRAFKM
;
A
#
# COMPACT_ATOMS: atom_id res chain seq x y z
N MET A 1 0.37 43.54 45.22
CA MET A 1 0.10 43.45 43.76
C MET A 1 1.35 43.71 42.93
N VAL A 2 2.18 44.71 43.26
CA VAL A 2 3.37 45.10 42.47
C VAL A 2 4.44 44.00 42.39
N ASP A 3 4.64 43.21 43.46
CA ASP A 3 5.68 42.17 43.46
C ASP A 3 5.35 40.98 42.54
N ALA A 4 4.11 40.75 42.13
CA ALA A 4 3.77 39.65 41.21
C ALA A 4 4.32 39.85 39.79
N TYR A 5 4.70 41.09 39.45
CA TYR A 5 5.17 41.50 38.12
C TYR A 5 6.68 41.82 38.10
N LYS A 6 7.36 41.79 39.26
CA LYS A 6 8.80 42.00 39.33
C LYS A 6 9.52 40.73 38.91
N GLU A 7 10.20 40.80 37.77
CA GLU A 7 11.01 39.73 37.19
C GLU A 7 12.38 39.64 37.89
N ASP A 8 12.35 39.43 39.22
CA ASP A 8 13.55 39.19 40.02
C ASP A 8 13.75 37.66 40.17
N PRO A 9 14.96 37.12 39.94
CA PRO A 9 15.22 35.68 40.02
C PRO A 9 14.91 35.11 41.42
N GLY A 10 15.04 35.92 42.47
CA GLY A 10 14.71 35.58 43.85
C GLY A 10 13.25 35.79 44.24
N ASN A 11 12.36 36.25 43.35
CA ASN A 11 10.96 36.51 43.69
C ASN A 11 10.12 35.23 43.60
N PRO A 12 9.66 34.67 44.74
CA PRO A 12 8.85 33.46 44.75
C PRO A 12 7.39 33.71 44.33
N ARG A 13 6.95 34.98 44.25
CA ARG A 13 5.58 35.38 43.91
C ARG A 13 5.42 35.84 42.45
N TYR A 14 6.44 35.67 41.61
CA TYR A 14 6.36 36.04 40.21
C TYR A 14 5.30 35.20 39.49
N ALA A 15 4.29 35.86 38.93
CA ALA A 15 3.08 35.19 38.42
C ALA A 15 3.28 34.50 37.07
N PHE A 16 4.29 34.90 36.29
CA PHE A 16 4.52 34.40 34.93
C PHE A 16 5.59 33.30 34.88
N ARG A 17 5.56 32.35 35.83
CA ARG A 17 6.40 31.15 35.80
C ARG A 17 5.57 29.97 35.34
N HIS A 18 5.98 29.34 34.25
CA HIS A 18 5.33 28.16 33.72
C HIS A 18 6.37 27.10 33.35
N LEU A 19 6.03 25.83 33.58
CA LEU A 19 6.77 24.70 33.04
C LEU A 19 6.06 24.25 31.77
N LEU A 20 6.78 24.33 30.66
CA LEU A 20 6.30 23.89 29.34
C LEU A 20 7.17 22.73 28.88
N PHE A 21 6.57 21.76 28.21
CA PHE A 21 7.30 20.61 27.68
C PHE A 21 8.08 20.99 26.43
N SER A 22 9.33 20.53 26.36
CA SER A 22 10.23 20.69 25.21
C SER A 22 10.89 19.35 24.91
N VAL A 23 11.30 19.14 23.67
CA VAL A 23 12.07 17.95 23.28
C VAL A 23 13.47 18.10 23.83
N THR A 24 13.86 17.22 24.75
CA THR A 24 15.14 17.31 25.45
C THR A 24 15.82 15.95 25.50
N ASP A 25 17.11 15.93 25.16
CA ASP A 25 17.96 14.75 25.27
C ASP A 25 17.96 14.23 26.72
N PRO A 26 17.77 12.90 26.94
CA PRO A 26 17.92 12.27 28.26
C PRO A 26 19.13 12.74 29.08
N SER A 27 20.26 13.03 28.43
CA SER A 27 21.49 13.49 29.10
C SER A 27 21.38 14.89 29.73
N GLN A 28 20.45 15.71 29.25
CA GLN A 28 20.26 17.12 29.66
C GLN A 28 19.06 17.31 30.60
N ARG A 29 18.44 16.21 31.06
CA ARG A 29 17.26 16.24 31.92
C ARG A 29 17.62 16.65 33.34
N VAL A 30 17.34 17.91 33.66
CA VAL A 30 17.57 18.48 34.98
C VAL A 30 16.32 19.24 35.43
N LYS A 31 16.06 19.24 36.75
CA LYS A 31 15.03 20.09 37.35
C LYS A 31 15.52 21.55 37.38
N PRO A 32 14.78 22.51 36.79
CA PRO A 32 15.17 23.92 36.83
C PRO A 32 15.18 24.46 38.27
N VAL A 33 16.27 25.11 38.66
CA VAL A 33 16.50 25.62 40.04
C VAL A 33 15.43 26.63 40.49
N ALA A 34 14.89 27.41 39.55
CA ALA A 34 13.87 28.42 39.84
C ALA A 34 12.43 27.88 39.82
N ALA A 35 12.22 26.57 39.57
CA ALA A 35 10.91 25.94 39.64
C ALA A 35 10.60 25.48 41.07
N SER A 36 9.41 25.80 41.57
CA SER A 36 8.95 25.29 42.87
C SER A 36 8.67 23.79 42.82
N ASP A 37 8.77 23.13 43.97
CA ASP A 37 8.51 21.68 44.08
C ASP A 37 7.09 21.30 43.64
N ILE A 38 6.12 22.16 43.92
CA ILE A 38 4.72 21.96 43.54
C ILE A 38 4.56 22.03 42.01
N MET A 39 5.10 23.07 41.36
CA MET A 39 5.04 23.20 39.90
C MET A 39 5.75 22.01 39.23
N TRP A 40 6.89 21.60 39.77
CA TRP A 40 7.64 20.46 39.27
C TRP A 40 6.85 19.15 39.38
N ALA A 41 6.26 18.88 40.55
CA ALA A 41 5.44 17.70 40.78
C ALA A 41 4.21 17.66 39.85
N GLU A 42 3.55 18.80 39.63
CA GLU A 42 2.43 18.91 38.69
C GLU A 42 2.85 18.66 37.25
N ALA A 43 3.99 19.20 36.82
CA ALA A 43 4.51 18.99 35.46
C ALA A 43 4.96 17.54 35.24
N MET A 44 5.61 16.92 36.22
CA MET A 44 5.99 15.51 36.15
C MET A 44 4.77 14.59 36.19
N GLY A 45 3.77 14.89 37.02
CA GLY A 45 2.51 14.13 37.04
C GLY A 45 1.76 14.23 35.70
N LYS A 46 1.74 15.41 35.06
CA LYS A 46 1.21 15.56 33.71
C LYS A 46 1.97 14.71 32.69
N LEU A 47 3.30 14.71 32.76
CA LEU A 47 4.15 13.91 31.87
C LEU A 47 3.87 12.41 32.05
N GLU A 48 3.77 11.92 33.30
CA GLU A 48 3.46 10.52 33.60
C GLU A 48 2.12 10.04 33.02
N CYS A 49 1.14 10.94 32.93
CA CYS A 49 -0.16 10.69 32.30
C CYS A 49 -0.14 10.72 30.76
N MET A 50 0.97 11.10 30.11
CA MET A 50 1.11 11.08 28.65
C MET A 50 1.51 9.70 28.13
N ASP A 51 1.40 9.52 26.80
CA ASP A 51 1.83 8.29 26.11
C ASP A 51 3.33 8.03 26.28
N SER A 52 3.75 6.77 26.16
CA SER A 52 5.15 6.36 26.35
C SER A 52 6.12 7.14 25.44
N ALA A 53 5.73 7.38 24.19
CA ALA A 53 6.55 8.13 23.23
C ALA A 53 6.80 9.58 23.68
N ASP A 54 5.80 10.23 24.27
CA ASP A 54 5.92 11.61 24.76
C ASP A 54 6.73 11.66 26.06
N ARG A 55 6.55 10.69 26.97
CA ARG A 55 7.33 10.56 28.21
C ARG A 55 8.82 10.38 27.96
N GLU A 56 9.17 9.67 26.90
CA GLU A 56 10.55 9.41 26.52
C GLU A 56 11.19 10.59 25.77
N ARG A 57 10.42 11.50 25.20
CA ARG A 57 10.93 12.59 24.36
C ARG A 57 10.85 13.96 25.02
N LEU A 58 9.81 14.21 25.79
CA LEU A 58 9.50 15.51 26.36
C LEU A 58 10.09 15.65 27.77
N TRP A 59 10.50 16.88 28.10
CA TRP A 59 10.95 17.23 29.44
C TRP A 59 10.45 18.62 29.83
N PRO A 60 10.05 18.85 31.10
CA PRO A 60 9.60 20.17 31.55
C PRO A 60 10.76 21.20 31.50
N GLN A 61 10.53 22.30 30.82
CA GLN A 61 11.44 23.45 30.74
C GLN A 61 10.77 24.67 31.38
N LEU A 62 11.51 25.38 32.22
CA LEU A 62 11.03 26.59 32.87
C LEU A 62 11.01 27.75 31.88
N VAL A 63 9.87 28.45 31.86
CA VAL A 63 9.64 29.66 31.08
C VAL A 63 9.26 30.76 32.06
N GLN A 64 10.03 31.85 32.06
CA GLN A 64 9.82 33.00 32.92
C GLN A 64 9.49 34.23 32.07
N GLY A 65 8.26 34.73 32.23
CA GLY A 65 7.83 35.96 31.61
C GLY A 65 7.68 35.90 30.08
N PHE A 66 7.47 37.07 29.49
CA PHE A 66 7.21 37.22 28.07
C PHE A 66 8.47 37.12 27.20
N LYS A 67 9.65 37.37 27.78
CA LYS A 67 10.92 37.28 27.06
C LYS A 67 11.20 35.84 26.64
N ASP A 68 11.09 34.88 27.57
CA ASP A 68 11.27 33.45 27.28
C ASP A 68 10.21 32.94 26.30
N LEU A 69 8.96 33.38 26.44
CA LEU A 69 7.90 33.06 25.49
C LEU A 69 8.22 33.60 24.08
N SER A 70 8.72 34.83 23.97
CA SER A 70 9.14 35.40 22.68
C SER A 70 10.31 34.65 22.04
N CYS A 71 11.27 34.18 22.85
CA CYS A 71 12.36 33.34 22.37
C CYS A 71 11.83 31.99 21.86
N ARG A 72 10.89 31.36 22.58
CA ARG A 72 10.25 30.13 22.12
C ARG A 72 9.46 30.31 20.83
N LEU A 73 8.75 31.43 20.68
CA LEU A 73 8.02 31.73 19.45
C LEU A 73 8.97 31.83 18.25
N LYS A 74 10.10 32.53 18.40
CA LYS A 74 11.13 32.61 17.36
C LYS A 74 11.69 31.24 16.99
N LEU A 75 11.98 30.39 17.98
CA LEU A 75 12.43 29.02 17.73
C LEU A 75 11.36 28.19 17.00
N GLN A 76 10.08 28.37 17.33
CA GLN A 76 9.00 27.71 16.62
C GLN A 76 8.92 28.16 15.16
N ASP A 77 9.06 29.46 14.89
CA ASP A 77 9.07 29.99 13.52
C ASP A 77 10.25 29.42 12.71
N GLU A 78 11.44 29.35 13.29
CA GLU A 78 12.63 28.75 12.65
C GLU A 78 12.43 27.26 12.34
N VAL A 79 11.88 26.50 13.29
CA VAL A 79 11.58 25.07 13.09
C VAL A 79 10.54 24.90 11.99
N LEU A 80 9.46 25.69 11.99
CA LEU A 80 8.43 25.64 10.96
C LEU A 80 9.00 25.88 9.56
N VAL A 81 9.89 26.86 9.41
CA VAL A 81 10.58 27.09 8.12
C VAL A 81 11.37 25.84 7.72
N SER A 82 12.19 25.29 8.62
CA SER A 82 12.99 24.10 8.33
C SER A 82 12.13 22.87 7.96
N ASP A 83 10.98 22.70 8.63
CA ASP A 83 10.06 21.59 8.37
C ASP A 83 9.36 21.76 7.03
N THR A 84 8.96 22.98 6.66
CA THR A 84 8.39 23.24 5.32
C THR A 84 9.39 22.95 4.20
N GLU A 85 10.67 23.27 4.39
CA GLU A 85 11.73 22.92 3.45
C GLU A 85 11.92 21.41 3.34
N ARG A 86 11.97 20.69 4.47
CA ARG A 86 12.08 19.23 4.51
C ARG A 86 10.90 18.55 3.82
N LEU A 87 9.68 19.02 4.05
CA LEU A 87 8.47 18.52 3.38
C LEU A 87 8.50 18.81 1.88
N SER A 88 8.93 20.00 1.47
CA SER A 88 9.09 20.37 0.07
C SER A 88 10.10 19.47 -0.66
N MET A 89 11.25 19.19 -0.04
CA MET A 89 12.26 18.26 -0.56
C MET A 89 11.70 16.84 -0.69
N THR A 90 11.02 16.36 0.35
CA THR A 90 10.41 15.03 0.36
C THR A 90 9.39 14.89 -0.77
N HIS A 91 8.51 15.87 -0.92
CA HIS A 91 7.53 15.91 -1.99
C HIS A 91 8.17 15.95 -3.39
N SER A 92 9.27 16.71 -3.57
CA SER A 92 10.05 16.70 -4.81
C SER A 92 10.63 15.31 -5.12
N ASN A 93 11.17 14.63 -4.10
CA ASN A 93 11.70 13.28 -4.24
C ASN A 93 10.61 12.26 -4.59
N VAL A 94 9.44 12.33 -3.94
CA VAL A 94 8.28 11.49 -4.28
C VAL A 94 7.86 11.71 -5.73
N LYS A 95 7.81 12.97 -6.20
CA LYS A 95 7.50 13.27 -7.61
C LYS A 95 8.55 12.73 -8.57
N LYS A 96 9.84 12.76 -8.24
CA LYS A 96 10.90 12.16 -9.06
C LYS A 96 10.74 10.64 -9.13
N LEU A 97 10.48 10.00 -8.00
CA LEU A 97 10.25 8.56 -7.93
C LEU A 97 9.03 8.14 -8.74
N GLN A 98 7.92 8.88 -8.60
CA GLN A 98 6.71 8.63 -9.37
C GLN A 98 6.94 8.75 -10.87
N ARG A 99 7.69 9.77 -11.33
CA ARG A 99 8.03 9.93 -12.74
C ARG A 99 8.90 8.78 -13.24
N HIS A 100 9.93 8.38 -12.48
CA HIS A 100 10.79 7.25 -12.85
C HIS A 100 9.97 5.94 -12.94
N PHE A 101 9.08 5.71 -11.98
CA PHE A 101 8.20 4.53 -12.03
C PHE A 101 7.32 4.53 -13.28
N GLN A 102 6.67 5.65 -13.59
CA GLN A 102 5.75 5.76 -14.72
C GLN A 102 6.46 5.73 -16.09
N ALA A 103 7.60 6.41 -16.20
CA ALA A 103 8.33 6.55 -17.46
C ALA A 103 9.24 5.35 -17.78
N ASP A 104 9.87 4.77 -16.75
CA ASP A 104 10.93 3.78 -16.95
C ASP A 104 10.50 2.40 -16.49
N THR A 105 10.17 2.27 -15.20
CA THR A 105 9.92 0.96 -14.58
C THR A 105 8.68 0.28 -15.15
N TYR A 106 7.57 1.00 -15.27
CA TYR A 106 6.31 0.42 -15.72
C TYR A 106 6.37 -0.04 -17.20
N PRO A 107 6.86 0.78 -18.16
CA PRO A 107 7.03 0.32 -19.54
C PRO A 107 8.06 -0.81 -19.65
N TRP A 108 9.10 -0.83 -18.82
CA TRP A 108 10.06 -1.93 -18.80
C TRP A 108 9.41 -3.24 -18.35
N ILE A 109 8.58 -3.23 -17.30
CA ILE A 109 7.78 -4.39 -16.89
C ILE A 109 6.88 -4.88 -18.02
N GLN A 110 6.22 -3.97 -18.75
CA GLN A 110 5.39 -4.34 -19.90
C GLN A 110 6.21 -5.00 -21.02
N ARG A 111 7.41 -4.49 -21.31
CA ARG A 111 8.33 -5.11 -22.29
C ARG A 111 8.76 -6.50 -21.87
N LEU A 112 9.10 -6.69 -20.59
CA LEU A 112 9.46 -8.01 -20.05
C LEU A 112 8.32 -9.01 -20.18
N LYS A 113 7.09 -8.64 -19.78
CA LYS A 113 5.90 -9.49 -19.95
C LYS A 113 5.66 -9.87 -21.40
N HIS A 114 5.88 -8.95 -22.33
CA HIS A 114 5.76 -9.26 -23.76
C HIS A 114 6.86 -10.22 -24.22
N GLN A 115 8.11 -10.01 -23.79
CA GLN A 115 9.23 -10.90 -24.11
C GLN A 115 9.02 -12.31 -23.55
N GLU A 116 8.52 -12.43 -22.32
CA GLU A 116 8.14 -13.69 -21.69
C GLU A 116 7.16 -14.48 -22.58
N LEU A 117 6.05 -13.87 -22.99
CA LEU A 117 5.08 -14.50 -23.90
C LEU A 117 5.70 -14.91 -25.25
N VAL A 118 6.64 -14.12 -25.77
CA VAL A 118 7.33 -14.46 -27.02
C VAL A 118 8.25 -15.67 -26.82
N ILE A 119 8.97 -15.73 -25.70
CA ILE A 119 9.85 -16.85 -25.35
C ILE A 119 9.04 -18.12 -25.10
N GLU A 120 7.94 -18.05 -24.33
CA GLU A 120 7.03 -19.17 -24.12
C GLU A 120 6.53 -19.76 -25.44
N ARG A 121 6.08 -18.91 -26.38
CA ARG A 121 5.65 -19.36 -27.71
C ARG A 121 6.78 -20.01 -28.51
N ARG A 122 8.00 -19.48 -28.42
CA ARG A 122 9.18 -20.06 -29.08
C ARG A 122 9.54 -21.41 -28.47
N LEU A 123 9.49 -21.53 -27.15
CA LEU A 123 9.75 -22.77 -26.42
C LEU A 123 8.73 -23.85 -26.81
N LEU A 124 7.43 -23.53 -26.82
CA LEU A 124 6.39 -24.45 -27.28
C LEU A 124 6.62 -24.93 -28.72
N ARG A 125 7.08 -24.03 -29.61
CA ARG A 125 7.41 -24.38 -30.99
C ARG A 125 8.61 -25.33 -31.07
N ILE A 126 9.65 -25.09 -30.28
CA ILE A 126 10.84 -25.96 -30.21
C ILE A 126 10.45 -27.31 -29.64
N MET A 127 9.70 -27.35 -28.52
CA MET A 127 9.23 -28.60 -27.90
C MET A 127 8.46 -29.45 -28.91
N ARG A 128 7.53 -28.85 -29.66
CA ARG A 128 6.80 -29.54 -30.73
C ARG A 128 7.72 -30.13 -31.80
N ILE A 129 8.80 -29.44 -32.16
CA ILE A 129 9.79 -29.95 -33.11
C ILE A 129 10.56 -31.11 -32.49
N VAL A 130 11.03 -30.96 -31.23
CA VAL A 130 11.76 -32.00 -30.49
C VAL A 130 10.91 -33.26 -30.38
N GLU A 131 9.66 -33.16 -29.92
CA GLU A 131 8.71 -34.27 -29.88
C GLU A 131 8.55 -34.92 -31.26
N ALA A 132 8.40 -34.13 -32.34
CA ALA A 132 8.29 -34.67 -33.69
C ALA A 132 9.59 -35.33 -34.19
N LEU A 133 10.76 -34.90 -33.71
CA LEU A 133 12.07 -35.47 -34.02
C LEU A 133 12.32 -36.76 -33.22
N GLU A 134 12.00 -36.79 -31.93
CA GLU A 134 12.09 -37.94 -31.05
C GLU A 134 11.09 -39.04 -31.47
N ASN A 135 9.89 -38.63 -31.91
CA ASN A 135 8.86 -39.51 -32.46
C ASN A 135 9.08 -39.85 -33.96
N ARG A 136 10.27 -39.62 -34.53
CA ARG A 136 10.59 -40.00 -35.94
C ARG A 136 10.64 -41.50 -36.20
N GLY A 137 10.59 -42.33 -35.17
CA GLY A 137 10.04 -43.68 -35.35
C GLY A 137 8.53 -43.56 -35.23
N PHE A 138 7.77 -43.77 -36.31
CA PHE A 138 6.31 -43.89 -36.27
C PHE A 138 5.90 -44.93 -35.21
N ARG A 139 5.73 -44.50 -33.95
CA ARG A 139 5.18 -45.33 -32.89
C ARG A 139 3.68 -45.30 -33.07
N VAL A 140 3.21 -46.26 -33.85
CA VAL A 140 1.81 -46.69 -33.79
C VAL A 140 1.81 -47.91 -32.87
N PRO A 141 1.00 -47.90 -31.79
CA PRO A 141 -0.08 -46.95 -31.47
C PRO A 141 0.39 -45.67 -30.77
N LEU A 142 -0.38 -44.59 -30.90
CA LEU A 142 -0.27 -43.41 -30.02
C LEU A 142 -0.44 -43.85 -28.56
N MET A 143 0.27 -43.21 -27.65
CA MET A 143 0.06 -43.43 -26.23
C MET A 143 -1.33 -42.94 -25.82
N LYS A 144 -1.93 -43.58 -24.81
CA LYS A 144 -3.25 -43.19 -24.29
C LYS A 144 -3.33 -41.70 -23.93
N GLU A 145 -2.26 -41.17 -23.34
CA GLU A 145 -2.12 -39.77 -22.96
C GLU A 145 -2.15 -38.80 -24.16
N GLU A 146 -1.58 -39.20 -25.30
CA GLU A 146 -1.58 -38.39 -26.53
C GLU A 146 -2.96 -38.35 -27.18
N ALA A 147 -3.68 -39.48 -27.15
CA ALA A 147 -5.07 -39.56 -27.63
C ALA A 147 -5.99 -38.66 -26.78
N ASP A 148 -5.83 -38.71 -25.45
CA ASP A 148 -6.57 -37.85 -24.52
C ASP A 148 -6.26 -36.35 -24.75
N LEU A 149 -5.00 -36.00 -25.01
CA LEU A 149 -4.59 -34.62 -25.33
C LEU A 149 -5.17 -34.15 -26.66
N TYR A 150 -5.19 -35.00 -27.68
CA TYR A 150 -5.81 -34.71 -28.97
C TYR A 150 -7.32 -34.44 -28.83
N GLU A 151 -8.04 -35.27 -28.08
CA GLU A 151 -9.47 -35.05 -27.83
C GLU A 151 -9.74 -33.71 -27.13
N ARG A 152 -8.92 -33.36 -26.12
CA ARG A 152 -9.01 -32.05 -25.43
C ARG A 152 -8.76 -30.89 -26.38
N LEU A 153 -7.74 -30.97 -27.24
CA LEU A 153 -7.46 -29.92 -28.24
C LEU A 153 -8.60 -29.77 -29.25
N VAL A 154 -9.17 -30.89 -29.71
CA VAL A 154 -10.33 -30.86 -30.62
C VAL A 154 -11.55 -30.22 -29.94
N ALA A 155 -11.79 -30.52 -28.66
CA ALA A 155 -12.87 -29.88 -27.89
C ALA A 155 -12.67 -28.36 -27.80
N ILE A 156 -11.46 -27.90 -27.47
CA ILE A 156 -11.12 -26.47 -27.42
C ILE A 156 -11.28 -25.81 -28.79
N ILE A 157 -10.79 -26.44 -29.86
CA ILE A 157 -10.94 -25.91 -31.23
C ILE A 157 -12.42 -25.83 -31.61
N LYS A 158 -13.24 -26.82 -31.25
CA LYS A 158 -14.70 -26.79 -31.46
C LYS A 158 -15.38 -25.70 -30.65
N GLN A 159 -14.92 -25.37 -29.44
CA GLN A 159 -15.45 -24.25 -28.67
C GLN A 159 -15.07 -22.90 -29.30
N ILE A 160 -13.82 -22.74 -29.73
CA ILE A 160 -13.33 -21.49 -30.35
C ILE A 160 -13.97 -21.28 -31.74
N LYS A 161 -14.12 -22.35 -32.52
CA LYS A 161 -14.72 -22.34 -33.86
C LYS A 161 -16.22 -22.65 -33.87
N GLY A 162 -16.84 -22.81 -32.70
CA GLY A 162 -18.20 -23.33 -32.53
C GLY A 162 -19.26 -22.66 -33.40
N THR A 163 -20.24 -23.47 -33.80
CA THR A 163 -21.43 -23.22 -34.64
C THR A 163 -21.51 -21.83 -35.27
N GLY A 164 -20.64 -21.53 -36.24
CA GLY A 164 -20.82 -20.39 -37.14
C GLY A 164 -20.04 -19.10 -36.81
N GLY A 165 -18.96 -19.17 -36.03
CA GLY A 165 -18.07 -18.01 -35.82
C GLY A 165 -18.62 -17.00 -34.81
N ASP A 166 -19.43 -17.48 -33.85
CA ASP A 166 -20.13 -16.66 -32.86
C ASP A 166 -19.23 -15.76 -32.04
N LEU A 167 -18.03 -16.22 -31.63
CA LEU A 167 -17.09 -15.38 -30.87
C LEU A 167 -16.58 -14.19 -31.70
N SER A 168 -16.19 -14.44 -32.95
CA SER A 168 -15.73 -13.38 -33.87
C SER A 168 -16.87 -12.42 -34.22
N LYS A 169 -18.07 -12.95 -34.49
CA LYS A 169 -19.27 -12.15 -34.75
C LYS A 169 -19.68 -11.33 -33.52
N ARG A 170 -19.66 -11.91 -32.31
CA ARG A 170 -19.92 -11.17 -31.05
C ARG A 170 -18.88 -10.10 -30.80
N ALA A 171 -17.59 -10.38 -31.03
CA ALA A 171 -16.53 -9.39 -30.91
C ALA A 171 -16.72 -8.24 -31.91
N TYR A 172 -17.03 -8.55 -33.18
CA TYR A 172 -17.31 -7.54 -34.20
C TYR A 172 -18.60 -6.75 -33.89
N ASN A 173 -19.64 -7.41 -33.42
CA ASN A 173 -20.89 -6.77 -32.99
C ASN A 173 -20.65 -5.84 -31.80
N LEU A 174 -19.87 -6.24 -30.79
CA LEU A 174 -19.49 -5.38 -29.67
C LEU A 174 -18.64 -4.19 -30.10
N LEU A 175 -17.70 -4.40 -31.02
CA LEU A 175 -16.89 -3.31 -31.57
C LEU A 175 -17.73 -2.32 -32.39
N SER A 176 -18.67 -2.83 -33.19
CA SER A 176 -19.57 -1.98 -33.98
C SER A 176 -20.58 -1.25 -33.09
N THR A 177 -21.19 -1.89 -32.10
CA THR A 177 -22.07 -1.20 -31.13
C THR A 177 -21.30 -0.18 -30.30
N SER A 178 -20.09 -0.48 -29.83
CA SER A 178 -19.23 0.48 -29.11
C SER A 178 -18.90 1.69 -29.96
N ARG A 179 -18.53 1.50 -31.24
CA ARG A 179 -18.28 2.60 -32.19
C ARG A 179 -19.54 3.42 -32.46
N VAL A 180 -20.69 2.76 -32.65
CA VAL A 180 -21.97 3.42 -32.87
C VAL A 180 -22.36 4.25 -31.64
N LEU A 181 -22.24 3.71 -30.44
CA LEU A 181 -22.50 4.43 -29.19
C LEU A 181 -21.55 5.61 -28.98
N ALA A 182 -20.25 5.44 -29.30
CA ALA A 182 -19.28 6.53 -29.25
C ALA A 182 -19.59 7.64 -30.27
N SER A 183 -20.08 7.27 -31.47
CA SER A 183 -20.47 8.23 -32.51
C SER A 183 -21.85 8.87 -32.30
N ALA A 184 -22.79 8.16 -31.68
CA ALA A 184 -24.15 8.62 -31.39
C ALA A 184 -24.24 9.45 -30.09
N GLY A 185 -23.16 9.49 -29.29
CA GLY A 185 -23.01 10.29 -28.08
C GLY A 185 -23.02 11.81 -28.28
N CYS A 186 -23.37 12.32 -29.47
CA CYS A 186 -23.64 13.73 -29.71
C CYS A 186 -25.13 14.05 -29.97
N ALA A 187 -26.02 13.07 -30.09
CA ALA A 187 -27.42 13.37 -30.45
C ALA A 187 -28.53 12.57 -29.76
N SER A 188 -28.29 11.38 -29.20
CA SER A 188 -29.35 10.66 -28.45
C SER A 188 -28.81 9.42 -27.73
N GLY A 189 -28.40 9.55 -26.47
CA GLY A 189 -28.17 8.42 -25.55
C GLY A 189 -28.89 8.67 -24.22
N PRO A 190 -29.38 7.64 -23.50
CA PRO A 190 -30.14 7.82 -22.27
C PRO A 190 -29.20 8.00 -21.07
N ILE A 191 -28.33 8.99 -21.13
CA ILE A 191 -27.70 9.59 -19.96
C ILE A 191 -27.58 11.06 -20.32
N TYR A 192 -28.57 11.84 -19.88
CA TYR A 192 -28.35 13.26 -19.64
C TYR A 192 -27.20 13.29 -18.63
N ILE A 193 -25.95 13.44 -19.08
CA ILE A 193 -24.92 14.01 -18.21
C ILE A 193 -25.28 15.49 -18.25
N PRO A 194 -25.95 16.03 -17.22
CA PRO A 194 -26.17 17.46 -17.18
C PRO A 194 -24.77 18.04 -17.18
N SER A 195 -24.44 18.82 -18.22
CA SER A 195 -23.23 19.61 -18.23
C SER A 195 -23.20 20.44 -16.94
N SER A 196 -22.36 20.03 -16.00
CA SER A 196 -22.02 20.76 -14.79
C SER A 196 -23.22 21.15 -13.91
N THR A 197 -23.84 20.17 -13.23
CA THR A 197 -24.19 20.48 -11.84
C THR A 197 -22.87 20.70 -11.11
N LYS A 198 -22.75 21.79 -10.34
CA LYS A 198 -21.58 22.06 -9.51
C LYS A 198 -21.43 20.88 -8.55
N VAL A 199 -20.62 19.90 -8.92
CA VAL A 199 -20.28 18.77 -8.05
C VAL A 199 -19.60 19.39 -6.83
N ASP A 200 -20.24 19.22 -5.67
CA ASP A 200 -19.71 19.76 -4.44
C ASP A 200 -18.36 19.13 -4.15
N LYS A 201 -17.33 19.96 -3.99
CA LYS A 201 -15.95 19.50 -3.80
C LYS A 201 -15.82 18.73 -2.49
N GLN A 202 -16.61 19.10 -1.47
CA GLN A 202 -16.61 18.44 -0.17
C GLN A 202 -17.14 17.00 -0.27
N ASN A 203 -18.24 16.80 -1.00
CA ASN A 203 -18.79 15.46 -1.23
C ASN A 203 -17.83 14.56 -2.02
N VAL A 204 -17.05 15.15 -2.95
CA VAL A 204 -16.02 14.40 -3.69
C VAL A 204 -14.85 14.01 -2.78
N THR A 205 -14.40 14.89 -1.89
CA THR A 205 -13.33 14.54 -0.94
C THR A 205 -13.76 13.47 0.04
N GLU A 206 -14.99 13.54 0.55
CA GLU A 206 -15.56 12.51 1.42
C GLU A 206 -15.70 11.17 0.70
N LEU A 207 -16.14 11.18 -0.56
CA LEU A 207 -16.21 9.97 -1.39
C LEU A 207 -14.81 9.39 -1.65
N LEU A 208 -13.82 10.23 -1.96
CA LEU A 208 -12.43 9.79 -2.15
C LEU A 208 -11.85 9.19 -0.87
N GLU A 209 -12.13 9.78 0.28
CA GLU A 209 -11.70 9.25 1.58
C GLU A 209 -12.37 7.89 1.87
N ALA A 210 -13.68 7.78 1.67
CA ALA A 210 -14.40 6.52 1.85
C ALA A 210 -13.88 5.43 0.90
N LEU A 211 -13.61 5.77 -0.37
CA LEU A 211 -13.02 4.85 -1.34
C LEU A 211 -11.59 4.45 -0.98
N GLN A 212 -10.79 5.37 -0.44
CA GLN A 212 -9.45 5.06 0.06
C GLN A 212 -9.51 4.08 1.22
N GLN A 213 -10.38 4.33 2.20
CA GLN A 213 -10.59 3.43 3.35
C GLN A 213 -11.06 2.04 2.90
N GLN A 214 -11.99 1.96 1.94
CA GLN A 214 -12.43 0.69 1.37
C GLN A 214 -11.30 -0.03 0.64
N THR A 215 -10.50 0.68 -0.15
CA THR A 215 -9.36 0.10 -0.87
C THR A 215 -8.33 -0.48 0.10
N GLU A 216 -8.04 0.24 1.19
CA GLU A 216 -7.15 -0.24 2.25
C GLU A 216 -7.73 -1.45 3.01
N ALA A 217 -9.02 -1.44 3.31
CA ALA A 217 -9.70 -2.58 3.94
C ALA A 217 -9.64 -3.83 3.05
N VAL A 218 -9.91 -3.68 1.75
CA VAL A 218 -9.80 -4.77 0.76
C VAL A 218 -8.36 -5.26 0.64
N ALA A 219 -7.36 -4.37 0.65
CA ALA A 219 -5.96 -4.78 0.65
C ALA A 219 -5.57 -5.55 1.92
N LYS A 220 -6.06 -5.13 3.09
CA LYS A 220 -5.87 -5.85 4.36
C LYS A 220 -6.51 -7.23 4.32
N LEU A 221 -7.76 -7.34 3.88
CA LEU A 221 -8.45 -8.63 3.72
C LEU A 221 -7.71 -9.53 2.73
N GLY A 222 -7.24 -8.99 1.59
CA GLY A 222 -6.43 -9.74 0.63
C GLY A 222 -5.13 -10.28 1.23
N ASN A 223 -4.48 -9.52 2.12
CA ASN A 223 -3.27 -9.99 2.81
C ASN A 223 -3.58 -11.07 3.86
N VAL A 224 -4.71 -10.99 4.55
CA VAL A 224 -5.18 -12.05 5.48
C VAL A 224 -5.46 -13.31 4.69
N LEU A 225 -6.29 -13.24 3.63
CA LEU A 225 -6.59 -14.40 2.78
C LEU A 225 -5.33 -15.04 2.19
N LYS A 226 -4.32 -14.24 1.80
CA LYS A 226 -3.03 -14.78 1.32
C LYS A 226 -2.21 -15.48 2.41
N ARG A 227 -2.37 -15.13 3.68
CA ARG A 227 -1.78 -15.88 4.81
C ARG A 227 -2.58 -17.15 5.02
N ASP A 228 -3.89 -17.04 5.19
CA ASP A 228 -4.78 -18.16 5.43
C ASP A 228 -4.68 -19.22 4.33
N THR A 229 -4.57 -18.81 3.05
CA THR A 229 -4.37 -19.75 1.93
C THR A 229 -3.05 -20.51 2.05
N ARG A 230 -1.98 -19.83 2.47
CA ARG A 230 -0.68 -20.48 2.71
C ARG A 230 -0.73 -21.38 3.93
N ASP A 231 -1.42 -20.97 4.99
CA ASP A 231 -1.55 -21.77 6.20
C ASP A 231 -2.37 -23.05 5.90
N VAL A 232 -3.42 -22.94 5.07
CA VAL A 232 -4.16 -24.10 4.56
C VAL A 232 -3.30 -24.99 3.66
N GLU A 233 -2.48 -24.41 2.77
CA GLU A 233 -1.54 -25.18 1.95
C GLU A 233 -0.55 -25.96 2.81
N ILE A 234 -0.01 -25.36 3.89
CA ILE A 234 0.89 -26.02 4.85
C ILE A 234 0.19 -27.18 5.54
N VAL A 235 -1.02 -26.98 6.09
CA VAL A 235 -1.78 -28.05 6.77
C VAL A 235 -2.08 -29.21 5.81
N LEU A 236 -2.47 -28.91 4.57
CA LEU A 236 -2.73 -29.93 3.57
C LEU A 236 -1.47 -30.70 3.18
N SER A 237 -0.31 -30.04 3.09
CA SER A 237 0.95 -30.72 2.81
C SER A 237 1.46 -31.56 3.98
N GLU A 238 1.24 -31.13 5.23
CA GLU A 238 1.60 -31.91 6.41
C GLU A 238 0.76 -33.19 6.53
N ASP A 239 -0.54 -33.13 6.22
CA ASP A 239 -1.41 -34.31 6.20
C ASP A 239 -0.98 -35.31 5.11
N THR A 240 -0.55 -34.85 3.92
CA THR A 240 -0.04 -35.74 2.87
C THR A 240 1.29 -36.40 3.23
N ASP A 241 2.22 -35.65 3.84
CA ASP A 241 3.52 -36.19 4.25
C ASP A 241 3.34 -37.27 5.34
N MET A 242 2.40 -37.07 6.26
CA MET A 242 2.09 -38.05 7.32
C MET A 242 1.41 -39.32 6.79
N GLU A 243 0.59 -39.22 5.73
CA GLU A 243 0.02 -40.39 5.06
C GLU A 243 1.10 -41.19 4.30
N GLU A 244 2.03 -40.53 3.61
CA GLU A 244 3.17 -41.19 2.93
C GLU A 244 4.11 -41.86 3.92
N ASP A 245 4.50 -41.18 5.01
CA ASP A 245 5.39 -41.72 6.06
C ASP A 245 4.77 -42.93 6.78
N SER A 246 3.43 -42.91 6.96
CA SER A 246 2.70 -44.05 7.53
C SER A 246 2.59 -45.25 6.58
N SER A 247 2.56 -44.97 5.28
CA SER A 247 2.49 -45.97 4.20
C SER A 247 3.85 -46.64 3.97
N GLU A 248 4.94 -45.87 3.98
CA GLU A 248 6.31 -46.38 3.90
C GLU A 248 6.66 -47.26 5.11
N ARG A 249 6.29 -46.84 6.33
CA ARG A 249 6.50 -47.65 7.55
C ARG A 249 5.67 -48.94 7.56
N ARG A 250 4.55 -48.99 6.83
CA ARG A 250 3.76 -50.22 6.64
C ARG A 250 4.38 -51.14 5.59
N ALA A 251 4.93 -50.59 4.51
CA ALA A 251 5.60 -51.34 3.45
C ALA A 251 6.90 -52.01 3.93
N PHE A 252 7.63 -51.40 4.86
CA PHE A 252 8.83 -52.00 5.49
C PHE A 252 8.53 -53.10 6.52
N LYS A 253 7.26 -53.37 6.84
CA LYS A 253 6.83 -54.37 7.83
C LYS A 253 6.22 -55.64 7.23
N MET A 254 6.25 -55.78 5.90
CA MET A 254 5.95 -57.02 5.17
C MET A 254 7.23 -57.63 4.61
#